data_AF-A0A7W1Z3Q1-F1
#
_entry.id   AF-A0A7W1Z3Q1-F1
#
_cell.length_a   1.000
_cell.length_b   1.000
_cell.length_c   1.000
_cell.angle_alpha   90.00
_cell.angle_beta   90.00
_cell.angle_gamma   90.00
#
_symmetry.space_group_name_H-M   'P 1'
#
loop_
_entity.id
_entity.type
_entity.pdbx_description
1 polymer ?
#
loop_
_entity_poly.entity_id
_entity_poly.type
_entity_poly.pdbx_seq_one_letter_code
_entity_poly.pdbx_strand_id
1 'polypeptide(L)'
;MKHSAIMLLSLLIAGFSTNACAVNEGQRSQVLGGEVSQEPMSLIAHVTILESYQVQVTEIKKKISILEERLRRLANRPHMDPKGFHRFTSQMMTNHLEMEMEKFEERIAWHHEQVRQLHSS
;
A
#
# COMPACT_ATOMS: atom_id res chain seq x y z
N MET A 1 11.47 -37.70 -10.07
CA MET A 1 12.06 -37.47 -8.73
C MET A 1 12.95 -36.24 -8.81
N LYS A 2 12.64 -35.21 -8.01
CA LYS A 2 13.57 -34.29 -7.30
C LYS A 2 14.66 -33.62 -8.16
N HIS A 3 14.46 -32.39 -8.65
CA HIS A 3 14.82 -31.13 -7.97
C HIS A 3 16.28 -31.06 -7.48
N SER A 4 17.12 -30.39 -8.29
CA SER A 4 18.27 -29.58 -7.87
C SER A 4 18.21 -28.32 -8.76
N ALA A 5 17.74 -27.17 -8.30
CA ALA A 5 18.38 -26.29 -7.32
C ALA A 5 19.83 -25.99 -7.70
N ILE A 6 20.05 -24.87 -8.41
CA ILE A 6 21.15 -23.94 -8.21
C ILE A 6 20.82 -22.66 -8.99
N MET A 7 20.62 -21.61 -8.20
CA MET A 7 21.00 -20.22 -8.44
C MET A 7 20.70 -19.59 -9.79
N LEU A 8 19.80 -18.61 -9.80
CA LEU A 8 19.95 -17.31 -10.50
C LEU A 8 18.65 -16.53 -10.40
N LEU A 9 18.50 -15.69 -9.36
CA LEU A 9 17.76 -14.41 -9.51
C LEU A 9 17.98 -13.49 -8.29
N SER A 10 19.21 -13.00 -8.15
CA SER A 10 19.55 -11.91 -7.22
C SER A 10 19.86 -10.66 -8.05
N LEU A 11 18.83 -9.96 -8.52
CA LEU A 11 19.02 -8.65 -9.16
C LEU A 11 17.77 -7.81 -8.99
N LEU A 12 17.69 -7.02 -7.91
CA LEU A 12 16.75 -5.89 -7.79
C LEU A 12 17.08 -5.02 -6.57
N ILE A 13 18.32 -4.53 -6.46
CA ILE A 13 18.63 -3.39 -5.58
C ILE A 13 19.73 -2.56 -6.25
N ALA A 14 19.36 -1.58 -7.06
CA ALA A 14 20.21 -0.45 -7.41
C ALA A 14 19.33 0.67 -7.99
N GLY A 15 18.87 1.56 -7.10
CA GLY A 15 18.13 2.76 -7.46
C GLY A 15 18.15 3.76 -6.32
N PHE A 16 19.31 3.89 -5.66
CA PHE A 16 19.55 4.96 -4.70
C PHE A 16 19.64 6.29 -5.46
N SER A 17 18.70 7.16 -5.12
CA SER A 17 18.83 8.62 -5.20
C SER A 17 20.16 9.06 -4.57
N THR A 18 20.97 9.82 -5.31
CA THR A 18 21.57 11.10 -4.90
C THR A 18 22.57 11.58 -5.97
N ASN A 19 22.44 12.84 -6.35
CA ASN A 19 23.44 13.81 -6.83
C ASN A 19 22.84 14.60 -7.99
N ALA A 20 23.02 15.90 -8.13
CA ALA A 20 23.58 16.99 -7.36
C ALA A 20 23.32 18.20 -8.27
N CYS A 21 23.11 19.38 -7.70
CA CYS A 21 23.01 20.62 -8.46
C CYS A 21 24.15 20.75 -9.47
N ALA A 22 23.82 21.02 -10.72
CA ALA A 22 24.72 21.66 -11.66
C ALA A 22 23.94 22.78 -12.36
N VAL A 23 24.23 24.00 -11.90
CA VAL A 23 23.92 25.28 -12.53
C VAL A 23 24.47 25.27 -13.95
N ASN A 24 23.64 25.63 -14.94
CA ASN A 24 24.15 26.37 -16.08
C ASN A 24 23.07 27.30 -16.61
N GLU A 25 23.38 28.59 -16.52
CA GLU A 25 22.57 29.70 -16.99
C GLU A 25 22.56 29.76 -18.51
N GLY A 26 21.46 30.26 -19.06
CA GLY A 26 21.47 30.89 -20.38
C GLY A 26 20.72 30.17 -21.48
N GLN A 27 19.38 30.20 -21.45
CA GLN A 27 18.66 30.77 -22.59
C GLN A 27 17.24 31.20 -22.23
N ARG A 28 17.01 32.48 -22.43
CA ARG A 28 15.77 33.23 -22.22
C ARG A 28 14.76 32.88 -23.31
N SER A 29 13.57 32.44 -22.92
CA SER A 29 12.34 32.73 -23.67
C SER A 29 11.18 32.81 -22.69
N GLN A 30 10.67 34.03 -22.55
CA GLN A 30 9.39 34.33 -21.92
C GLN A 30 8.28 33.66 -22.75
N VAL A 31 7.45 32.83 -22.12
CA VAL A 31 6.02 32.76 -22.46
C VAL A 31 5.27 32.47 -21.16
N LEU A 32 4.57 33.52 -20.70
CA LEU A 32 3.24 33.56 -20.08
C LEU A 32 2.78 32.37 -19.24
N GLY A 33 2.28 32.71 -18.06
CA GLY A 33 1.53 31.82 -17.17
C GLY A 33 0.52 30.99 -17.95
N GLY A 34 0.82 29.70 -18.05
CA GLY A 34 -0.21 28.70 -18.25
C GLY A 34 -0.95 28.62 -16.94
N GLU A 35 -2.13 29.23 -16.88
CA GLU A 35 -3.19 28.68 -16.04
C GLU A 35 -3.15 27.16 -16.25
N VAL A 36 -2.95 26.40 -15.17
CA VAL A 36 -3.20 24.96 -15.19
C VAL A 36 -4.69 24.84 -15.43
N SER A 37 -5.08 24.89 -16.70
CA SER A 37 -6.42 24.59 -17.16
C SER A 37 -6.63 23.13 -16.81
N GLN A 38 -7.22 22.91 -15.63
CA GLN A 38 -7.83 21.63 -15.30
C GLN A 38 -8.98 21.47 -16.29
N GLU A 39 -8.65 20.93 -17.47
CA GLU A 39 -9.65 20.40 -18.39
C GLU A 39 -10.57 19.49 -17.55
N PRO A 40 -11.89 19.76 -17.52
CA PRO A 40 -12.79 18.99 -16.71
C PRO A 40 -12.72 17.54 -17.17
N MET A 41 -12.25 16.67 -16.28
CA MET A 41 -12.08 15.25 -16.56
C MET A 41 -13.45 14.69 -16.97
N SER A 42 -13.50 13.93 -18.08
CA SER A 42 -14.78 13.46 -18.62
C SER A 42 -15.55 12.63 -17.58
N LEU A 43 -16.88 12.67 -17.62
CA LEU A 43 -17.73 11.90 -16.70
C LEU A 43 -17.37 10.41 -16.68
N ILE A 44 -17.00 9.86 -17.84
CA ILE A 44 -16.58 8.45 -17.99
C ILE A 44 -15.28 8.18 -17.22
N ALA A 45 -14.32 9.11 -17.29
CA ALA A 45 -13.05 8.98 -16.56
C ALA A 45 -13.28 9.07 -15.03
N HIS A 46 -14.18 9.97 -14.58
CA HIS A 46 -14.57 10.05 -13.17
C HIS A 46 -15.16 8.73 -12.65
N VAL A 47 -16.14 8.17 -13.37
CA VAL A 47 -16.78 6.89 -13.00
C VAL A 47 -15.75 5.76 -12.94
N THR A 48 -14.84 5.68 -13.92
CA THR A 48 -13.80 4.64 -13.98
C THR A 48 -12.86 4.71 -12.76
N ILE A 49 -12.50 5.91 -12.31
CA ILE A 49 -11.64 6.09 -11.12
C ILE A 49 -12.38 5.67 -9.85
N LEU A 50 -13.66 6.03 -9.70
CA LEU A 50 -14.48 5.63 -8.56
C LEU A 50 -14.63 4.10 -8.48
N GLU A 51 -14.89 3.44 -9.61
CA GLU A 51 -14.96 1.98 -9.68
C GLU A 51 -13.62 1.33 -9.29
N SER A 52 -12.50 1.89 -9.75
CA SER A 52 -11.16 1.42 -9.38
C SER A 52 -10.90 1.51 -7.87
N TYR A 53 -11.30 2.61 -7.22
CA TYR A 53 -11.20 2.73 -5.77
C TYR A 53 -12.10 1.75 -5.04
N GLN A 54 -13.32 1.52 -5.54
CA GLN A 54 -14.23 0.55 -4.94
C GLN A 54 -13.68 -0.88 -5.01
N VAL A 55 -13.05 -1.26 -6.12
CA VAL A 55 -12.36 -2.55 -6.26
C VAL A 55 -11.23 -2.67 -5.24
N GLN A 56 -10.37 -1.65 -5.15
CA GLN A 56 -9.24 -1.64 -4.20
C GLN A 56 -9.71 -1.73 -2.74
N VAL A 57 -10.75 -0.99 -2.36
CA VAL A 57 -11.33 -1.07 -1.00
C VAL A 57 -11.87 -2.48 -0.73
N THR A 58 -12.53 -3.10 -1.71
CA THR A 58 -13.06 -4.47 -1.57
C THR A 58 -11.94 -5.50 -1.37
N GLU A 59 -10.85 -5.38 -2.13
CA GLU A 59 -9.68 -6.24 -1.97
C GLU A 59 -9.00 -6.06 -0.60
N ILE A 60 -8.85 -4.81 -0.14
CA ILE A 60 -8.27 -4.52 1.16
C ILE A 60 -9.14 -5.09 2.29
N LYS A 61 -10.46 -4.92 2.23
CA LYS A 61 -11.39 -5.52 3.20
C LYS A 61 -11.28 -7.04 3.26
N LYS A 62 -11.08 -7.71 2.12
CA LYS A 62 -10.83 -9.15 2.08
C LYS A 62 -9.53 -9.53 2.79
N LYS A 63 -8.45 -8.73 2.62
CA LYS A 63 -7.18 -8.94 3.34
C LYS A 63 -7.36 -8.79 4.84
N ILE A 64 -8.06 -7.73 5.29
CA ILE A 64 -8.39 -7.51 6.71
C ILE A 64 -9.11 -8.72 7.28
N SER A 65 -10.17 -9.21 6.62
CA SER A 65 -10.92 -10.38 7.08
C SER A 65 -10.06 -11.65 7.24
N ILE A 66 -9.06 -11.84 6.35
CA ILE A 66 -8.11 -12.96 6.47
C ILE A 66 -7.19 -12.78 7.68
N LEU A 67 -6.75 -11.55 7.97
CA LEU A 67 -5.90 -11.25 9.13
C LEU A 67 -6.69 -11.42 10.44
N GLU A 68 -7.93 -10.96 10.51
CA GLU A 68 -8.84 -11.19 11.64
C GLU A 68 -9.01 -12.69 11.93
N GLU A 69 -9.21 -13.50 10.89
CA GLU A 69 -9.31 -14.95 11.05
C GLU A 69 -7.99 -15.59 11.51
N ARG A 70 -6.85 -15.03 11.14
CA ARG A 70 -5.54 -15.48 11.68
C ARG A 70 -5.41 -15.11 13.16
N LEU A 71 -5.80 -13.90 13.55
CA LEU A 71 -5.82 -13.46 14.94
C LEU A 71 -6.73 -14.35 15.80
N ARG A 72 -7.96 -14.65 15.34
CA ARG A 72 -8.87 -15.57 16.03
C ARG A 72 -8.25 -16.95 16.27
N ARG A 73 -7.56 -17.50 15.25
CA ARG A 73 -6.89 -18.80 15.37
C ARG A 73 -5.69 -18.77 16.32
N LEU A 74 -4.95 -17.66 16.37
CA LEU A 74 -3.86 -17.49 17.33
C LEU A 74 -4.38 -17.39 18.77
N ALA A 75 -5.44 -16.62 18.99
CA ALA A 75 -6.07 -16.45 20.30
C ALA A 75 -6.63 -17.77 20.86
N ASN A 76 -7.20 -18.61 19.99
CA ASN A 76 -7.79 -19.90 20.38
C ASN A 76 -6.79 -21.04 20.50
N ARG A 77 -5.48 -20.81 20.26
CA ARG A 77 -4.49 -21.88 20.27
C ARG A 77 -4.16 -22.26 21.72
N PRO A 78 -4.30 -23.54 22.14
CA PRO A 78 -3.89 -23.95 23.47
C PRO A 78 -2.37 -23.83 23.59
N HIS A 79 -1.91 -23.00 24.52
CA HIS A 79 -0.50 -22.78 24.77
C HIS A 79 0.02 -23.86 25.72
N MET A 80 0.62 -24.92 25.17
CA MET A 80 1.45 -25.85 25.94
C MET A 80 2.89 -25.32 25.89
N ASP A 81 3.21 -24.39 26.79
CA ASP A 81 4.47 -23.64 26.72
C ASP A 81 5.17 -23.51 28.08
N PRO A 82 5.95 -24.51 28.50
CA PRO A 82 6.65 -24.47 29.78
C PRO A 82 7.75 -23.40 29.87
N LYS A 83 8.14 -22.75 28.75
CA LYS A 83 9.23 -21.76 28.69
C LYS A 83 8.80 -20.37 28.20
N GLY A 84 7.52 -20.14 27.92
CA GLY A 84 6.98 -18.85 27.46
C GLY A 84 7.37 -18.44 26.03
N PHE A 85 8.05 -19.30 25.28
CA PHE A 85 8.51 -19.00 23.91
C PHE A 85 7.36 -18.92 22.90
N HIS A 86 6.39 -19.84 23.00
CA HIS A 86 5.17 -19.80 22.20
C HIS A 86 4.30 -18.59 22.54
N ARG A 87 4.25 -18.19 23.82
CA ARG A 87 3.53 -16.98 24.23
C ARG A 87 4.15 -15.71 23.63
N PHE A 88 5.48 -15.60 23.70
CA PHE A 88 6.21 -14.47 23.12
C PHE A 88 6.04 -14.38 21.60
N THR A 89 6.22 -15.50 20.90
CA THR A 89 6.05 -15.55 19.44
C THR A 89 4.60 -15.29 19.00
N SER A 90 3.62 -15.79 19.75
CA SER A 90 2.20 -15.48 19.51
C SER A 90 1.91 -13.99 19.70
N GLN A 91 2.47 -13.36 20.73
CA GLN A 91 2.32 -11.91 20.94
C GLN A 91 2.94 -11.10 19.81
N MET A 92 4.17 -11.43 19.37
CA MET A 92 4.80 -10.73 18.25
C MET A 92 3.98 -10.86 16.96
N MET A 93 3.45 -12.05 16.69
CA MET A 93 2.60 -12.28 15.52
C MET A 93 1.29 -11.49 15.62
N THR A 94 0.68 -11.44 16.81
CA THR A 94 -0.54 -10.67 17.07
C THR A 94 -0.31 -9.18 16.77
N ASN A 95 0.73 -8.58 17.36
CA ASN A 95 1.07 -7.18 17.14
C ASN A 95 1.38 -6.87 15.66
N HIS A 96 2.04 -7.80 14.96
CA HIS A 96 2.33 -7.65 13.54
C HIS A 96 1.05 -7.66 12.69
N LEU A 97 0.12 -8.58 12.96
CA LEU A 97 -1.15 -8.67 12.24
C LEU A 97 -2.03 -7.45 12.49
N GLU A 98 -2.07 -6.94 13.73
CA GLU A 98 -2.79 -5.72 14.10
C GLU A 98 -2.23 -4.49 13.37
N MET A 99 -0.90 -4.33 13.33
CA MET A 99 -0.25 -3.25 12.59
C MET A 99 -0.55 -3.30 11.08
N GLU A 100 -0.58 -4.50 10.49
CA GLU A 100 -0.92 -4.63 9.07
C GLU A 100 -2.39 -4.31 8.80
N MET A 101 -3.29 -4.64 9.73
CA MET A 101 -4.70 -4.23 9.65
C MET A 101 -4.85 -2.70 9.72
N GLU A 102 -4.16 -2.04 10.65
CA GLU A 102 -4.19 -0.58 10.80
C GLU A 102 -3.77 0.13 9.49
N LYS A 103 -2.68 -0.30 8.86
CA LYS A 103 -2.26 0.24 7.55
C LYS A 103 -3.31 0.06 6.45
N PHE A 104 -4.02 -1.06 6.47
CA PHE A 104 -5.09 -1.31 5.51
C PHE A 104 -6.30 -0.41 5.76
N GLU A 105 -6.64 -0.16 7.03
CA GLU A 105 -7.71 0.77 7.42
C GLU A 105 -7.38 2.21 7.02
N GLU A 106 -6.15 2.67 7.26
CA GLU A 106 -5.65 3.96 6.78
C GLU A 106 -5.78 4.09 5.26
N ARG A 107 -5.43 3.02 4.53
CA ARG A 107 -5.52 3.01 3.06
C ARG A 107 -6.98 3.09 2.59
N ILE A 108 -7.91 2.42 3.27
CA ILE A 108 -9.35 2.54 2.99
C ILE A 108 -9.82 3.97 3.25
N ALA A 109 -9.43 4.57 4.38
CA ALA A 109 -9.78 5.95 4.71
C ALA A 109 -9.27 6.93 3.62
N TRP A 110 -8.05 6.72 3.14
CA TRP A 110 -7.49 7.48 2.03
C TRP A 110 -8.31 7.31 0.74
N HIS A 111 -8.71 6.10 0.37
CA HIS A 111 -9.57 5.89 -0.81
C HIS A 111 -10.93 6.59 -0.66
N HIS A 112 -11.56 6.54 0.52
CA HIS A 112 -12.80 7.25 0.78
C HIS A 112 -12.63 8.78 0.69
N GLU A 113 -11.48 9.32 1.14
CA GLU A 113 -11.13 10.73 0.97
C GLU A 113 -11.05 11.12 -0.51
N GLN A 114 -10.36 10.31 -1.33
CA GLN A 114 -10.26 10.57 -2.78
C GLN A 114 -11.63 10.54 -3.47
N VAL A 115 -12.49 9.58 -3.11
CA VAL A 115 -13.87 9.52 -3.61
C VAL A 115 -14.66 10.78 -3.23
N ARG A 116 -14.53 11.24 -1.97
CA ARG A 116 -15.24 12.44 -1.52
C ARG A 116 -14.77 13.70 -2.27
N GLN A 117 -13.47 13.84 -2.51
CA GLN A 117 -12.90 14.95 -3.26
C GLN A 117 -13.43 14.99 -4.70
N LEU A 118 -13.52 13.82 -5.35
CA LEU A 118 -14.10 13.69 -6.69
C LEU A 118 -15.60 14.02 -6.74
N HIS A 119 -16.35 13.76 -5.67
CA HIS A 119 -17.78 14.11 -5.60
C HIS A 119 -18.02 15.60 -5.30
N SER A 120 -17.05 16.31 -4.74
CA SER A 120 -17.16 17.74 -4.40
C SER A 120 -16.62 18.69 -5.47
N SER A 121 -15.97 18.16 -6.52
CA SER A 121 -15.51 18.89 -7.71
C SER A 121 -16.59 18.96 -8.77
#